data_AF-A0A3S3QF20-F1
#
_entry.id   AF-A0A3S3QF20-F1
#
_cell.length_a   1.000
_cell.length_b   1.000
_cell.length_c   1.000
_cell.angle_alpha   90.00
_cell.angle_beta   90.00
_cell.angle_gamma   90.00
#
_symmetry.space_group_name_H-M   'P 1'
#
loop_
_entity.id
_entity.type
_entity.pdbx_description
1 polymer ?
#
loop_
_entity_poly.entity_id
_entity_poly.type
_entity_poly.pdbx_seq_one_letter_code
_entity_poly.pdbx_strand_id
1 'polypeptide(L)'
;MHLLSAHSNDIAEGQPFLYEFELLDFIHDVREVARILGYTIYYDPSFEYNSVLYSRVKEVYEVLAKGAFNAPVTDINLKSVQGKLEAFEDLSNIERLRKADLIVFRFDQAEQDEIELFGQKIILPLLSFGLTKVKPKILVNNLDTIVGGENIDVQFIPVDDCQYTIEKLSDARSN
;
A
#
# COMPACT_ATOMS: atom_id res chain seq x y z
N MET A 1 16.55 0.77 -46.11
CA MET A 1 17.32 1.89 -45.53
C MET A 1 16.76 3.17 -46.15
N HIS A 2 15.77 3.81 -45.50
CA HIS A 2 15.19 5.07 -45.95
C HIS A 2 15.17 6.07 -44.79
N LEU A 3 15.45 7.31 -45.18
CA LEU A 3 15.84 8.48 -44.42
C LEU A 3 14.86 8.95 -43.35
N LEU A 4 15.45 9.47 -42.28
CA LEU A 4 14.88 10.42 -41.32
C LEU A 4 14.30 11.65 -42.05
N SER A 5 13.09 12.06 -41.69
CA SER A 5 12.67 13.47 -41.78
C SER A 5 12.22 13.93 -40.41
N ALA A 6 13.01 14.84 -39.84
CA ALA A 6 12.68 15.55 -38.62
C ALA A 6 11.56 16.56 -38.88
N HIS A 7 10.52 16.52 -38.03
CA HIS A 7 9.80 17.73 -37.65
C HIS A 7 9.84 17.84 -36.14
N SER A 8 10.59 18.85 -35.71
CA SER A 8 10.70 19.40 -34.37
C SER A 8 9.35 19.88 -33.88
N ASN A 9 9.05 19.66 -32.60
CA ASN A 9 8.53 20.69 -31.71
C ASN A 9 8.74 20.24 -30.25
N ASP A 10 9.62 20.98 -29.57
CA ASP A 10 9.71 21.17 -28.12
C ASP A 10 9.41 19.96 -27.22
N ILE A 11 10.39 19.05 -27.10
CA ILE A 11 10.47 18.12 -25.98
C ILE A 11 11.48 18.70 -25.00
N ALA A 12 11.01 19.07 -23.80
CA ALA A 12 11.85 19.49 -22.69
C ALA A 12 13.02 18.50 -22.52
N GLU A 13 14.25 18.99 -22.66
CA GLU A 13 15.52 18.23 -22.75
C GLU A 13 15.90 17.39 -21.50
N GLY A 14 14.97 17.11 -20.59
CA GLY A 14 15.18 16.28 -19.40
C GLY A 14 14.27 15.06 -19.26
N GLN A 15 13.27 14.89 -20.14
CA GLN A 15 12.23 13.85 -19.99
C GLN A 15 12.60 12.45 -20.52
N PRO A 16 13.33 12.28 -21.66
CA PRO A 16 13.57 10.95 -22.23
C PRO A 16 14.44 10.06 -21.35
N PHE A 17 15.46 10.65 -20.72
CA PHE A 17 16.49 9.90 -19.99
C PHE A 17 15.96 9.34 -18.66
N LEU A 18 15.13 10.10 -17.94
CA LEU A 18 14.49 9.63 -16.69
C LEU A 18 13.55 8.44 -16.93
N TYR A 19 12.80 8.47 -18.05
CA TYR A 19 11.88 7.39 -18.42
C TYR A 19 12.61 6.07 -18.72
N GLU A 20 13.78 6.13 -19.33
CA GLU A 20 14.60 4.93 -19.62
C GLU A 20 15.12 4.26 -18.32
N PHE A 21 15.49 5.03 -17.29
CA PHE A 21 15.88 4.46 -16.00
C PHE A 21 14.71 3.86 -15.23
N GLU A 22 13.57 4.55 -15.20
CA GLU A 22 12.36 4.02 -14.53
C GLU A 22 11.90 2.71 -15.13
N LEU A 23 11.97 2.57 -16.46
CA LEU A 23 11.60 1.33 -17.14
C LEU A 23 12.58 0.19 -16.84
N LEU A 24 13.88 0.47 -16.78
CA LEU A 24 14.89 -0.55 -16.42
C LEU A 24 14.73 -0.99 -14.97
N ASP A 25 14.52 -0.05 -14.04
CA ASP A 25 14.25 -0.33 -12.64
C ASP A 25 12.95 -1.13 -12.48
N PHE A 26 11.90 -0.75 -13.22
CA PHE A 26 10.65 -1.50 -13.27
C PHE A 26 10.89 -2.96 -13.69
N ILE A 27 11.60 -3.19 -14.81
CA ILE A 27 11.88 -4.54 -15.31
C ILE A 27 12.70 -5.35 -14.29
N HIS A 28 13.67 -4.72 -13.64
CA HIS A 28 14.45 -5.33 -12.57
C HIS A 28 13.54 -5.78 -11.41
N ASP A 29 12.72 -4.88 -10.89
CA ASP A 29 11.85 -5.14 -9.75
C ASP A 29 10.81 -6.21 -10.08
N VAL A 30 10.22 -6.19 -11.28
CA VAL A 30 9.32 -7.25 -11.75
C VAL A 30 9.99 -8.62 -11.74
N ARG A 31 11.24 -8.71 -12.23
CA ARG A 31 12.00 -9.96 -12.24
C ARG A 31 12.26 -10.48 -10.83
N GLU A 32 12.61 -9.60 -9.91
CA GLU A 32 12.87 -9.96 -8.52
C GLU A 32 11.58 -10.40 -7.80
N VAL A 33 10.46 -9.69 -8.00
CA VAL A 33 9.15 -10.10 -7.49
C VAL A 33 8.79 -11.49 -7.99
N ALA A 34 8.91 -11.73 -9.30
CA ALA A 34 8.62 -13.04 -9.89
C ALA A 34 9.50 -14.13 -9.29
N ARG A 35 10.81 -13.87 -9.16
CA ARG A 35 11.79 -14.81 -8.60
C ARG A 35 11.47 -15.17 -7.14
N ILE A 36 11.15 -14.18 -6.31
CA ILE A 36 10.82 -14.39 -4.89
C ILE A 36 9.52 -15.20 -4.73
N LEU A 37 8.53 -14.92 -5.57
CA LEU A 37 7.23 -15.60 -5.54
C LEU A 37 7.21 -16.94 -6.31
N GLY A 38 8.28 -17.29 -7.04
CA GLY A 38 8.37 -18.54 -7.79
C GLY A 38 7.63 -18.53 -9.14
N TYR A 39 7.36 -17.36 -9.71
CA TYR A 39 6.74 -17.21 -11.03
C TYR A 39 7.79 -17.05 -12.13
N THR A 40 7.49 -17.57 -13.32
CA THR A 40 8.25 -17.29 -14.56
C THR A 40 7.43 -16.34 -15.42
N ILE A 41 7.85 -15.08 -15.51
CA ILE A 41 7.18 -14.07 -16.34
C ILE A 41 7.74 -14.11 -17.76
N TYR A 42 6.83 -14.11 -18.74
CA TYR A 42 7.17 -13.99 -20.15
C TYR A 42 6.93 -12.55 -20.60
N TYR A 43 7.88 -12.00 -21.34
CA TYR A 43 7.75 -10.64 -21.87
C TYR A 43 6.65 -10.58 -22.92
N ASP A 44 5.72 -9.64 -22.72
CA ASP A 44 4.70 -9.29 -23.70
C ASP A 44 5.05 -7.93 -24.33
N PRO A 45 5.34 -7.86 -25.65
CA PRO A 45 5.65 -6.60 -26.33
C PRO A 45 4.45 -5.64 -26.40
N SER A 46 3.23 -6.10 -26.10
CA SER A 46 2.04 -5.25 -26.01
C SER A 46 1.84 -4.61 -24.64
N PHE A 47 2.73 -4.89 -23.68
CA PHE A 47 2.64 -4.34 -22.34
C PHE A 47 2.82 -2.81 -22.31
N GLU A 48 1.86 -2.12 -21.71
CA GLU A 48 1.88 -0.68 -21.53
C GLU A 48 2.40 -0.31 -20.13
N TYR A 49 3.61 0.25 -20.08
CA TYR A 49 4.16 0.83 -18.85
C TYR A 49 3.34 2.05 -18.40
N ASN A 50 3.08 2.14 -17.09
CA ASN A 50 2.55 3.34 -16.47
C ASN A 50 3.08 3.50 -15.03
N SER A 51 3.07 4.74 -14.54
CA SER A 51 3.65 5.12 -13.24
C SER A 51 2.90 4.54 -12.03
N VAL A 52 1.60 4.27 -12.15
CA VAL A 52 0.80 3.64 -11.09
C VAL A 52 1.27 2.20 -10.88
N LEU A 53 1.46 1.47 -11.99
CA LEU A 53 1.96 0.10 -11.96
C LEU A 53 3.41 0.04 -11.48
N TYR A 54 4.28 0.96 -11.92
CA TYR A 54 5.64 1.06 -11.40
C TYR A 54 5.66 1.24 -9.88
N SER A 55 4.87 2.18 -9.36
CA SER A 55 4.77 2.44 -7.92
C SER A 55 4.30 1.21 -7.15
N ARG A 56 3.29 0.50 -7.69
CA ARG A 56 2.80 -0.74 -7.07
C ARG A 56 3.83 -1.86 -7.09
N VAL A 57 4.52 -2.07 -8.21
CA VAL A 57 5.59 -3.08 -8.30
C VAL A 57 6.72 -2.77 -7.33
N LYS A 58 7.12 -1.50 -7.23
CA LYS A 58 8.16 -1.06 -6.32
C LYS A 58 7.79 -1.33 -4.86
N GLU A 59 6.56 -0.99 -4.47
CA GLU A 59 6.03 -1.30 -3.14
C GLU A 59 6.07 -2.80 -2.84
N VAL A 60 5.56 -3.64 -3.76
CA VAL A 60 5.58 -5.11 -3.64
C VAL A 60 7.01 -5.62 -3.52
N TYR A 61 7.92 -5.14 -4.38
CA TYR A 61 9.33 -5.52 -4.34
C TYR A 61 9.96 -5.17 -2.99
N GLU A 62 9.75 -3.97 -2.45
CA GLU A 62 10.30 -3.58 -1.15
C GLU A 62 9.76 -4.46 -0.02
N VAL A 63 8.46 -4.74 0.00
CA VAL A 63 7.87 -5.66 1.00
C VAL A 63 8.48 -7.05 0.89
N LEU A 64 8.62 -7.60 -0.32
CA LEU A 64 9.11 -8.96 -0.54
C LEU A 64 10.63 -9.10 -0.30
N ALA A 65 11.43 -8.14 -0.76
CA ALA A 65 12.89 -8.22 -0.74
C ALA A 65 13.50 -7.61 0.53
N LYS A 66 12.89 -6.56 1.08
CA LYS A 66 13.39 -5.82 2.25
C LYS A 66 12.56 -6.07 3.52
N GLY A 67 11.41 -6.71 3.39
CA GLY A 67 10.51 -7.09 4.48
C GLY A 67 9.41 -6.07 4.76
N ALA A 68 9.62 -4.80 4.42
CA ALA A 68 8.64 -3.74 4.60
C ALA A 68 8.80 -2.61 3.58
N PHE A 69 7.69 -1.98 3.21
CA PHE A 69 7.64 -0.68 2.55
C PHE A 69 7.24 0.38 3.58
N ASN A 70 7.94 1.51 3.59
CA ASN A 70 7.66 2.62 4.49
C ASN A 70 7.61 3.93 3.71
N ALA A 71 6.52 4.68 3.87
CA ALA A 71 6.37 6.00 3.25
C ALA A 71 5.71 6.99 4.21
N PRO A 72 6.06 8.29 4.15
CA PRO A 72 5.25 9.34 4.76
C PRO A 72 3.81 9.29 4.26
N VAL A 73 2.84 9.51 5.15
CA VAL A 73 1.41 9.52 4.78
C VAL A 73 1.08 10.60 3.73
N THR A 74 1.84 11.69 3.70
CA THR A 74 1.72 12.76 2.68
C THR A 74 1.91 12.24 1.26
N ASP A 75 2.80 11.27 1.08
CA ASP A 75 3.23 10.81 -0.24
C ASP A 75 2.19 9.89 -0.87
N ILE A 76 1.39 9.21 -0.03
CA ILE A 76 0.29 8.33 -0.44
C ILE A 76 -1.08 9.04 -0.41
N ASN A 77 -1.14 10.33 -0.04
CA ASN A 77 -2.36 11.14 0.05
C ASN A 77 -3.48 10.52 0.92
N LEU A 78 -3.11 9.82 1.99
CA LEU A 78 -4.06 9.16 2.89
C LEU A 78 -4.54 10.13 3.99
N LYS A 79 -5.76 10.65 3.86
CA LYS A 79 -6.32 11.63 4.82
C LYS A 79 -6.90 11.02 6.09
N SER A 80 -7.51 9.84 5.98
CA SER A 80 -8.04 9.09 7.12
C SER A 80 -8.40 7.67 6.71
N VAL A 81 -8.39 6.75 7.67
CA VAL A 81 -8.92 5.38 7.51
C VAL A 81 -10.17 5.23 8.35
N GLN A 82 -11.25 4.69 7.77
CA GLN A 82 -12.47 4.36 8.51
C GLN A 82 -12.55 2.85 8.73
N GLY A 83 -13.06 2.45 9.87
CA GLY A 83 -13.26 1.05 10.22
C GLY A 83 -14.39 0.87 11.21
N LYS A 84 -14.73 -0.39 11.45
CA LYS A 84 -15.67 -0.79 12.51
C LYS A 84 -14.90 -1.40 13.65
N LEU A 85 -15.24 -1.01 14.86
CA LEU A 85 -14.71 -1.57 16.10
C LEU A 85 -15.90 -2.14 16.89
N GLU A 86 -15.83 -3.42 17.25
CA GLU A 86 -16.80 -3.99 18.17
C GLU A 86 -16.53 -3.47 19.59
N ALA A 87 -17.52 -2.84 20.22
CA ALA A 87 -17.43 -2.42 21.61
C ALA A 87 -17.40 -3.65 22.51
N PHE A 88 -16.41 -3.74 23.39
CA PHE A 88 -16.35 -4.83 24.36
C PHE A 88 -17.54 -4.74 25.32
N GLU A 89 -17.94 -5.86 25.90
CA GLU A 89 -19.03 -5.93 26.90
C GLU A 89 -18.84 -4.94 28.06
N ASP A 90 -17.58 -4.70 28.45
CA ASP A 90 -17.20 -3.77 29.52
C ASP A 90 -16.85 -2.35 29.02
N LEU A 91 -16.99 -2.09 27.71
CA LEU A 91 -16.66 -0.85 27.01
C LEU A 91 -15.20 -0.38 27.19
N SER A 92 -14.31 -1.23 27.68
CA SER A 92 -12.93 -0.84 28.03
C SER A 92 -12.12 -0.40 26.82
N ASN A 93 -12.34 -1.00 25.65
CA ASN A 93 -11.70 -0.61 24.39
C ASN A 93 -12.17 0.77 23.90
N ILE A 94 -13.44 1.09 24.07
CA ILE A 94 -14.02 2.39 23.71
C ILE A 94 -13.43 3.49 24.60
N GLU A 95 -13.39 3.27 25.92
CA GLU A 95 -12.83 4.23 26.87
C GLU A 95 -11.32 4.43 26.69
N ARG A 96 -10.57 3.38 26.34
CA ARG A 96 -9.15 3.49 25.95
C ARG A 96 -9.00 4.33 24.69
N LEU A 97 -9.79 4.05 23.67
CA LEU A 97 -9.74 4.77 22.40
C LEU A 97 -10.07 6.26 22.58
N ARG A 98 -11.05 6.57 23.44
CA ARG A 98 -11.46 7.93 23.78
C ARG A 98 -10.37 8.73 24.50
N LYS A 99 -9.61 8.08 25.38
CA LYS A 99 -8.54 8.71 26.17
C LYS A 99 -7.20 8.74 25.43
N ALA A 100 -7.07 7.97 24.35
CA ALA A 100 -5.86 7.93 23.55
C ALA A 100 -5.71 9.22 22.75
N ASP A 101 -4.55 9.86 22.89
CA ASP A 101 -4.19 11.01 22.07
C ASP A 101 -3.71 10.56 20.68
N LEU A 102 -2.73 9.65 20.68
CA LEU A 102 -2.16 9.03 19.48
C LEU A 102 -2.02 7.53 19.69
N ILE A 103 -2.30 6.76 18.64
CA ILE A 103 -2.13 5.30 18.61
C ILE A 103 -1.38 4.87 17.36
N VAL A 104 -0.82 3.66 17.43
CA VAL A 104 -0.43 2.90 16.24
C VAL A 104 -1.66 2.13 15.79
N PHE A 105 -2.05 2.29 14.54
CA PHE A 105 -3.15 1.52 13.95
C PHE A 105 -2.58 0.48 12.98
N ARG A 106 -3.05 -0.75 13.09
CA ARG A 106 -2.66 -1.84 12.19
C ARG A 106 -3.89 -2.63 11.79
N PHE A 107 -3.93 -3.07 10.54
CA PHE A 107 -4.93 -4.00 10.05
C PHE A 107 -4.32 -4.96 9.06
N ASP A 108 -4.80 -6.20 9.09
CA ASP A 108 -4.33 -7.28 8.25
C ASP A 108 -5.27 -7.45 7.07
N GLN A 109 -4.70 -7.69 5.90
CA GLN A 109 -5.48 -8.00 4.70
C GLN A 109 -6.18 -9.35 4.87
N ALA A 110 -7.49 -9.39 4.60
CA ALA A 110 -8.29 -10.60 4.76
C ALA A 110 -8.09 -11.61 3.61
N GLU A 111 -7.86 -11.12 2.39
CA GLU A 111 -7.78 -11.91 1.17
C GLU A 111 -6.52 -11.53 0.37
N GLN A 112 -5.97 -12.46 -0.41
CA GLN A 112 -4.79 -12.16 -1.23
C GLN A 112 -5.15 -11.21 -2.38
N ASP A 113 -4.25 -10.27 -2.66
CA ASP A 113 -4.36 -9.39 -3.84
C ASP A 113 -3.65 -10.03 -5.05
N GLU A 114 -3.92 -9.50 -6.24
CA GLU A 114 -3.24 -9.88 -7.47
C GLU A 114 -2.66 -8.66 -8.18
N ILE A 115 -1.54 -8.86 -8.86
CA ILE A 115 -0.97 -7.88 -9.78
C ILE A 115 -0.83 -8.51 -11.17
N GLU A 116 -1.19 -7.77 -12.21
CA GLU A 116 -1.03 -8.21 -13.59
C GLU A 116 0.27 -7.64 -14.18
N LEU A 117 1.21 -8.52 -14.52
CA LEU A 117 2.49 -8.16 -15.13
C LEU A 117 2.65 -8.90 -16.45
N PHE A 118 2.83 -8.16 -17.55
CA PHE A 118 2.98 -8.72 -18.90
C PHE A 118 1.86 -9.73 -19.27
N GLY A 119 0.60 -9.37 -18.97
CA GLY A 119 -0.57 -10.21 -19.24
C GLY A 119 -0.73 -11.43 -18.32
N GLN A 120 0.10 -11.54 -17.27
CA GLN A 120 0.06 -12.64 -16.31
C GLN A 120 -0.37 -12.15 -14.94
N LYS A 121 -1.35 -12.84 -14.34
CA LYS A 121 -1.79 -12.58 -12.98
C LYS A 121 -0.87 -13.28 -11.97
N ILE A 122 -0.34 -12.49 -11.04
CA ILE A 122 0.55 -12.96 -9.98
C ILE A 122 -0.15 -12.73 -8.65
N ILE A 123 -0.28 -13.80 -7.86
CA ILE A 123 -0.91 -13.73 -6.54
C ILE A 123 0.13 -13.22 -5.53
N LEU A 124 -0.24 -12.17 -4.80
CA LEU A 124 0.58 -11.56 -3.78
C LEU A 124 0.34 -12.23 -2.41
N PRO A 125 1.34 -12.22 -1.50
CA PRO A 125 1.11 -12.66 -0.13
C PRO A 125 0.14 -11.71 0.58
N LEU A 126 -0.45 -12.18 1.68
CA LEU A 126 -1.21 -11.31 2.57
C LEU A 126 -0.28 -10.23 3.17
N LEU A 127 -0.81 -9.02 3.32
CA LEU A 127 -0.08 -7.86 3.80
C LEU A 127 -0.70 -7.33 5.10
N SER A 128 0.15 -6.84 5.99
CA SER A 128 -0.25 -6.05 7.15
C SER A 128 0.02 -4.59 6.86
N PHE A 129 -0.99 -3.75 7.13
CA PHE A 129 -0.96 -2.32 6.89
C PHE A 129 -0.92 -1.59 8.22
N GLY A 130 0.01 -0.65 8.36
CA GLY A 130 0.26 0.09 9.59
C GLY A 130 0.30 1.59 9.40
N LEU A 131 -0.19 2.32 10.40
CA LEU A 131 -0.01 3.75 10.58
C LEU A 131 0.61 4.01 11.95
N THR A 132 1.76 4.68 11.99
CA THR A 132 2.55 4.82 13.22
C THR A 132 2.00 5.84 14.21
N LYS A 133 1.29 6.87 13.72
CA LYS A 133 0.74 7.95 14.56
C LYS A 133 -0.62 8.41 14.03
N VAL A 134 -1.69 7.91 14.63
CA VAL A 134 -3.05 8.35 14.28
C VAL A 134 -3.82 8.79 15.51
N LYS A 135 -4.66 9.81 15.32
CA LYS A 135 -5.67 10.22 16.28
C LYS A 135 -6.96 9.45 16.01
N PRO A 136 -7.42 8.60 16.94
CA PRO A 136 -8.69 7.92 16.77
C PRO A 136 -9.86 8.88 17.06
N LYS A 137 -10.94 8.70 16.31
CA LYS A 137 -12.18 9.46 16.47
C LYS A 137 -13.37 8.51 16.32
N ILE A 138 -14.15 8.36 17.37
CA ILE A 138 -15.42 7.63 17.32
C ILE A 138 -16.44 8.52 16.58
N LEU A 139 -17.13 7.97 15.59
CA LEU A 139 -18.06 8.71 14.73
C LEU A 139 -19.51 8.71 15.26
N VAL A 140 -19.74 8.13 16.44
CA VAL A 140 -21.04 8.13 17.12
C VAL A 140 -21.29 9.49 17.78
N ASN A 141 -22.45 10.10 17.51
CA ASN A 141 -22.82 11.43 18.02
C ASN A 141 -23.05 11.45 19.54
N ASN A 142 -23.51 10.34 20.13
CA ASN A 142 -23.71 10.20 21.56
C ASN A 142 -22.99 8.96 22.08
N LEU A 143 -21.91 9.15 22.84
CA LEU A 143 -21.10 8.05 23.36
C LEU A 143 -21.83 7.27 24.46
N ASP A 144 -22.80 7.89 25.15
CA ASP A 144 -23.53 7.27 26.25
C ASP A 144 -24.55 6.22 25.75
N THR A 145 -24.76 6.10 24.44
CA THR A 145 -25.67 5.13 23.83
C THR A 145 -24.96 3.86 23.34
N ILE A 146 -23.63 3.80 23.41
CA ILE A 146 -22.88 2.63 22.94
C ILE A 146 -23.11 1.46 23.91
N VAL A 147 -23.46 0.29 23.36
CA VAL A 147 -23.69 -0.94 24.13
C VAL A 147 -22.61 -1.99 23.79
N GLY A 148 -22.28 -2.85 24.74
CA GLY A 148 -21.42 -4.01 24.52
C GLY A 148 -21.90 -4.89 23.36
N GLY A 149 -20.96 -5.38 22.54
CA GLY A 149 -21.22 -6.17 21.34
C GLY A 149 -21.66 -5.37 20.12
N GLU A 150 -21.84 -4.05 20.24
CA GLU A 150 -22.19 -3.19 19.09
C GLU A 150 -20.96 -2.87 18.23
N ASN A 151 -21.13 -2.87 16.91
CA ASN A 151 -20.12 -2.38 15.98
C ASN A 151 -20.22 -0.85 15.85
N ILE A 152 -19.19 -0.13 16.29
CA ILE A 152 -19.10 1.32 16.18
C ILE A 152 -18.20 1.75 15.04
N ASP A 153 -18.57 2.83 14.36
CA ASP A 153 -17.73 3.44 13.33
C ASP A 153 -16.63 4.30 13.97
N VAL A 154 -15.40 4.03 13.57
CA VAL A 154 -14.20 4.75 14.01
C VAL A 154 -13.43 5.29 12.82
N GLN A 155 -12.87 6.47 12.98
CA GLN A 155 -11.98 7.11 12.02
C GLN A 155 -10.61 7.29 12.64
N PHE A 156 -9.57 6.87 11.92
CA PHE A 156 -8.17 7.07 12.27
C PHE A 156 -7.61 8.17 11.39
N ILE A 157 -7.21 9.27 12.03
CA ILE A 157 -6.71 10.47 11.34
C ILE A 157 -5.19 10.52 11.55
N PRO A 158 -4.38 10.29 10.49
CA PRO A 158 -2.95 10.49 10.56
C PRO A 158 -2.59 11.92 10.97
N VAL A 159 -1.56 12.06 11.79
CA VAL A 159 -1.00 13.37 12.18
C VAL A 159 0.31 13.63 11.45
N ASP A 160 0.89 14.81 11.66
CA ASP A 160 2.22 15.16 11.15
C ASP A 160 3.26 14.10 11.56
N ASP A 161 4.17 13.77 10.65
CA ASP A 161 5.16 12.69 10.77
C ASP A 161 4.59 11.27 10.88
N CYS A 162 3.30 11.05 10.59
CA CYS A 162 2.76 9.69 10.47
C CYS A 162 3.40 8.98 9.27
N GLN A 163 3.87 7.77 9.51
CA GLN A 163 4.36 6.86 8.48
C GLN A 163 3.33 5.79 8.21
N TYR A 164 3.20 5.45 6.93
CA TYR A 164 2.49 4.28 6.45
C TYR A 164 3.50 3.17 6.21
N THR A 165 3.18 2.00 6.76
CA THR A 165 4.02 0.82 6.67
C THR A 165 3.22 -0.32 6.07
N ILE A 166 3.83 -1.06 5.15
CA ILE A 166 3.30 -2.31 4.63
C ILE A 166 4.31 -3.40 4.94
N GLU A 167 3.87 -4.49 5.55
CA GLU A 167 4.69 -5.65 5.88
C GLU A 167 4.03 -6.91 5.31
N LYS A 168 4.83 -7.94 4.99
CA LYS A 168 4.27 -9.25 4.69
C LYS A 168 3.68 -9.84 5.97
N LEU A 169 2.44 -10.34 5.93
CA LEU A 169 1.91 -11.15 7.03
C LEU A 169 2.75 -12.41 7.17
N SER A 170 3.29 -12.63 8.37
CA SER A 170 4.02 -13.86 8.68
C SER A 170 3.07 -15.04 8.57
N ASP A 171 3.40 -16.01 7.72
CA ASP A 171 2.70 -17.29 7.69
C ASP A 171 2.85 -17.92 9.08
N ALA A 172 1.75 -17.97 9.86
CA ALA A 172 1.72 -18.49 11.23
C ALA A 172 2.07 -20.00 11.37
N ARG A 173 2.68 -20.59 10.34
CA ARG A 173 3.07 -22.01 10.22
C ARG A 173 4.57 -22.23 10.09
N SER A 174 5.41 -21.24 10.38
CA SER A 174 6.86 -21.39 10.38
C SER A 174 7.46 -21.13 11.77
N ASN A 175 7.08 -21.96 12.75
CA ASN A 175 7.81 -22.17 14.00
C ASN A 175 7.97 -23.68 14.21
#